data_AF-A0A2D6U0L8-F1
#
_entry.id   AF-A0A2D6U0L8-F1
#
_cell.length_a   1.000
_cell.length_b   1.000
_cell.length_c   1.000
_cell.angle_alpha   90.00
_cell.angle_beta   90.00
_cell.angle_gamma   90.00
#
_symmetry.space_group_name_H-M   'P 1'
#
loop_
_entity.id
_entity.type
_entity.pdbx_description
1 polymer ?
#
loop_
_entity_poly.entity_id
_entity_poly.type
_entity_poly.pdbx_seq_one_letter_code
_entity_poly.pdbx_strand_id
1 'polypeptide(L)'
;MIETMLSDRLWIYTAIVGAIIGAAFIHYFKTTRLGIWSYSKFDNVIDYLRDKWGLTWLDQPRNAWKVTFPDIAKNIEELENRIKKLENK
;
A
#
# COMPACT_ATOMS: atom_id res chain seq x y z
N MET A 1 18.48 -14.88 -43.00
CA MET A 1 19.73 -14.39 -42.38
C MET A 1 19.52 -13.09 -41.58
N ILE A 2 18.78 -12.09 -42.09
CA ILE A 2 18.43 -10.89 -41.30
C ILE A 2 17.30 -11.19 -40.29
N GLU A 3 16.32 -12.02 -40.62
CA GLU A 3 15.23 -12.40 -39.70
C GLU A 3 15.73 -13.17 -38.47
N THR A 4 16.73 -14.04 -38.63
CA THR A 4 17.35 -14.77 -37.52
C THR A 4 18.11 -13.83 -36.57
N MET A 5 18.80 -12.83 -37.12
CA MET A 5 19.49 -11.79 -36.32
C MET A 5 18.52 -10.88 -35.56
N LEU A 6 17.34 -10.60 -36.12
CA LEU A 6 16.29 -9.84 -35.45
C LEU A 6 15.58 -10.68 -34.39
N SER A 7 15.33 -11.96 -34.65
CA SER A 7 14.72 -12.90 -33.69
C SER A 7 15.60 -13.10 -32.44
N ASP A 8 16.91 -13.23 -32.60
CA ASP A 8 17.86 -13.43 -31.49
C ASP A 8 17.93 -12.22 -30.53
N ARG A 9 17.57 -11.00 -31.00
CA ARG A 9 17.49 -9.79 -30.17
C ARG A 9 16.05 -9.39 -29.84
N LEU A 10 15.05 -10.00 -30.48
CA LEU A 10 13.63 -9.71 -30.28
C LEU A 10 13.24 -9.91 -28.82
N TRP A 11 13.78 -10.93 -28.17
CA TRP A 11 13.48 -11.23 -26.75
C TRP A 11 13.89 -10.07 -25.83
N ILE A 12 14.97 -9.35 -26.16
CA ILE A 12 15.44 -8.20 -25.37
C ILE A 12 14.45 -7.04 -25.51
N TYR A 13 14.00 -6.77 -26.74
CA TYR A 13 13.03 -5.71 -27.00
C TYR A 13 11.66 -6.03 -26.39
N THR A 14 11.18 -7.27 -26.49
CA THR A 14 9.91 -7.69 -25.87
C THR A 14 10.01 -7.71 -24.36
N ALA A 15 11.17 -8.06 -23.77
CA ALA A 15 11.41 -7.98 -22.33
C ALA A 15 11.41 -6.53 -21.84
N ILE A 16 12.07 -5.61 -22.55
CA ILE A 16 12.10 -4.18 -22.21
C ILE A 16 10.69 -3.57 -22.30
N VAL A 17 9.98 -3.82 -23.40
CA VAL A 17 8.61 -3.32 -23.58
C VAL A 17 7.67 -3.94 -22.54
N GLY A 18 7.80 -5.23 -22.28
CA GLY A 18 7.05 -5.92 -21.23
C GLY A 18 7.31 -5.36 -19.83
N ALA A 19 8.57 -5.03 -19.52
CA ALA A 19 8.93 -4.41 -18.25
C ALA A 19 8.35 -3.00 -18.09
N ILE A 20 8.38 -2.19 -19.15
CA ILE A 20 7.80 -0.83 -19.15
C ILE A 20 6.28 -0.89 -18.99
N ILE A 21 5.61 -1.77 -19.74
CA ILE A 21 4.15 -1.97 -19.66
C ILE A 21 3.78 -2.50 -18.27
N GLY A 22 4.53 -3.47 -17.73
CA GLY A 22 4.31 -4.00 -16.39
C GLY A 22 4.48 -2.92 -15.31
N ALA A 23 5.50 -2.08 -15.40
CA ALA A 23 5.72 -0.98 -14.48
C ALA A 23 4.60 0.07 -14.55
N ALA A 24 4.17 0.44 -15.76
CA ALA A 24 3.05 1.35 -15.98
C ALA A 24 1.74 0.75 -15.45
N PHE A 25 1.52 -0.55 -15.65
CA PHE A 25 0.37 -1.28 -15.14
C PHE A 25 0.32 -1.29 -13.62
N ILE A 26 1.43 -1.58 -12.92
CA ILE A 26 1.47 -1.54 -11.45
C ILE A 26 1.15 -0.13 -10.93
N HIS A 27 1.74 0.90 -11.55
CA HIS A 27 1.51 2.28 -11.15
C HIS A 27 0.04 2.70 -11.33
N TYR A 28 -0.57 2.34 -12.46
CA TYR A 28 -1.96 2.64 -12.76
C TYR A 28 -2.95 1.78 -11.94
N PHE A 29 -2.63 0.52 -11.72
CA PHE A 29 -3.48 -0.41 -10.97
C PHE A 29 -3.55 -0.03 -9.49
N LYS A 30 -2.45 0.49 -8.91
CA LYS A 30 -2.43 1.00 -7.53
C LYS A 30 -3.44 2.11 -7.27
N THR A 31 -3.69 2.97 -8.26
CA THR A 31 -4.62 4.12 -8.14
C THR A 31 -6.04 3.80 -8.62
N THR A 32 -6.25 2.63 -9.23
CA THR A 32 -7.56 2.22 -9.74
C THR A 32 -8.45 1.69 -8.61
N ARG A 33 -9.76 1.97 -8.68
CA ARG A 33 -10.76 1.50 -7.69
C ARG A 33 -10.74 -0.02 -7.48
N LEU A 34 -10.50 -0.78 -8.55
CA LEU A 34 -10.34 -2.24 -8.49
C LEU A 34 -9.08 -2.68 -7.75
N GLY A 35 -7.97 -1.95 -7.88
CA GLY A 35 -6.74 -2.24 -7.16
C GLY A 35 -6.89 -2.01 -5.67
N ILE A 36 -7.51 -0.89 -5.28
CA ILE A 36 -7.82 -0.58 -3.88
C ILE A 36 -8.79 -1.62 -3.30
N TRP A 37 -9.83 -2.01 -4.06
CA TRP A 37 -10.76 -3.05 -3.66
C TRP A 37 -10.07 -4.40 -3.47
N SER A 38 -9.19 -4.78 -4.39
CA SER A 38 -8.43 -6.03 -4.31
C SER A 38 -7.48 -6.03 -3.12
N TYR A 39 -6.84 -4.89 -2.84
CA TYR A 39 -5.98 -4.72 -1.67
C TYR A 39 -6.78 -4.86 -0.37
N SER A 40 -7.95 -4.24 -0.27
CA SER A 40 -8.85 -4.39 0.88
C SER A 40 -9.33 -5.84 1.03
N LYS A 41 -9.64 -6.54 -0.06
CA LYS A 41 -10.01 -7.97 0.01
C LYS A 41 -8.85 -8.84 0.46
N PHE A 42 -7.64 -8.57 0.01
CA PHE A 42 -6.44 -9.27 0.46
C PHE A 42 -6.19 -9.05 1.95
N ASP A 43 -6.30 -7.81 2.43
CA ASP A 43 -6.14 -7.46 3.85
C ASP A 43 -7.10 -8.28 4.74
N ASN A 44 -8.38 -8.35 4.37
CA ASN A 44 -9.37 -9.17 5.07
C ASN A 44 -9.02 -10.67 5.11
N VAL A 45 -8.42 -11.21 4.05
CA VAL A 45 -8.00 -12.62 4.01
C VAL A 45 -6.82 -12.85 4.94
N ILE A 46 -5.86 -11.91 4.97
CA ILE A 46 -4.72 -11.96 5.90
C ILE A 46 -5.20 -11.81 7.34
N ASP A 47 -6.18 -10.94 7.62
CA ASP A 47 -6.78 -10.80 8.95
C ASP A 47 -7.48 -12.09 9.38
N TYR A 48 -8.25 -12.73 8.50
CA TYR A 48 -8.87 -14.02 8.79
C TYR A 48 -7.83 -15.12 9.09
N LEU A 49 -6.72 -15.14 8.35
CA LEU A 49 -5.60 -16.04 8.62
C LEU A 49 -4.90 -15.70 9.94
N ARG A 50 -4.76 -14.41 10.26
CA ARG A 50 -4.17 -13.96 11.52
C ARG A 50 -4.99 -14.44 12.71
N ASP A 51 -6.30 -14.21 12.69
CA ASP A 51 -7.22 -14.57 13.77
C ASP A 51 -7.30 -16.09 13.95
N LYS A 52 -7.30 -16.84 12.85
CA LYS A 52 -7.38 -18.31 12.90
C LYS A 52 -6.13 -18.98 13.46
N TRP A 53 -4.96 -18.36 13.24
CA TRP A 53 -3.67 -18.91 13.66
C TRP A 53 -3.09 -18.20 14.89
N GLY A 54 -3.81 -17.22 15.46
CA GLY A 54 -3.40 -16.48 16.66
C GLY A 54 -2.11 -15.68 16.47
N LEU A 55 -1.84 -15.22 15.24
CA LEU A 55 -0.58 -14.60 14.84
C LEU A 55 -0.51 -13.14 15.27
N THR A 56 -0.33 -12.90 16.56
CA THR A 56 -0.27 -11.54 17.14
C THR A 56 0.91 -10.68 16.66
N TRP A 57 1.89 -11.27 15.96
CA TRP A 57 2.99 -10.49 15.36
C TRP A 57 2.60 -9.76 14.07
N LEU A 58 1.55 -10.21 13.37
CA LEU A 58 1.01 -9.54 12.17
C LEU A 58 0.06 -8.40 12.54
N ASP A 59 -0.18 -8.19 13.84
CA ASP A 59 -1.03 -7.11 14.30
C ASP A 59 -0.41 -5.75 13.99
N GLN A 60 -1.17 -4.95 13.25
CA GLN A 60 -0.86 -3.54 13.09
C GLN A 60 -1.01 -2.87 14.47
N PRO A 61 0.06 -2.28 15.04
CA PRO A 61 -0.05 -1.64 16.33
C PRO A 61 -1.02 -0.46 16.21
N ARG A 62 -2.00 -0.38 17.12
CA ARG A 62 -3.02 0.70 17.15
C ARG A 62 -2.44 2.12 17.18
N ASN A 63 -1.16 2.24 17.54
CA ASN A 63 -0.43 3.50 17.66
C ASN A 63 0.44 3.81 16.43
N ALA A 64 0.44 2.95 15.41
CA ALA A 64 1.26 3.13 14.20
C ALA A 64 1.04 4.51 13.56
N TRP A 65 -0.20 4.99 13.53
CA TRP A 65 -0.53 6.28 12.94
C TRP A 65 0.14 7.47 13.65
N LYS A 66 0.36 7.39 14.98
CA LYS A 66 1.06 8.43 15.75
C LYS A 66 2.55 8.47 15.40
N VAL A 67 3.14 7.31 15.13
CA VAL A 67 4.54 7.17 14.72
C VAL A 67 4.74 7.64 13.28
N THR A 68 3.81 7.30 12.38
CA THR A 68 3.89 7.68 10.97
C THR A 68 3.60 9.16 10.72
N PHE A 69 2.73 9.79 11.52
CA PHE A 69 2.33 11.19 11.35
C PHE A 69 2.44 12.00 12.67
N PRO A 70 3.68 12.35 13.08
CA PRO A 70 3.91 13.05 14.34
C PRO A 70 3.23 14.43 14.39
N ASP A 71 3.20 15.17 13.27
CA ASP A 71 2.59 16.50 13.21
C ASP A 71 1.06 16.46 13.41
N ILE A 72 0.39 15.47 12.82
CA ILE A 72 -1.06 15.30 12.96
C ILE A 72 -1.39 14.88 14.40
N ALA A 73 -0.61 13.98 14.99
CA ALA A 73 -0.78 13.57 16.38
C ALA A 73 -0.67 14.76 17.34
N LYS A 74 0.32 15.64 17.13
CA LYS A 74 0.51 16.86 17.94
C LYS A 74 -0.66 17.82 17.82
N ASN A 75 -1.18 18.04 16.61
CA ASN A 75 -2.33 18.91 16.40
C ASN A 75 -3.60 18.37 17.08
N ILE A 76 -3.82 17.06 17.05
CA ILE A 76 -4.95 16.42 17.75
C ILE A 76 -4.82 16.63 19.26
N GLU A 77 -3.63 16.39 19.82
CA GLU A 77 -3.38 16.57 21.26
C GLU A 77 -3.56 18.04 21.69
N GLU A 78 -3.14 19.00 20.85
CA GLU A 78 -3.38 20.43 21.10
C GLU A 78 -4.88 20.77 21.12
N LEU A 79 -5.65 20.23 20.16
CA LEU A 79 -7.10 20.42 20.10
C LEU A 79 -7.81 19.77 21.30
N GLU A 80 -7.44 18.54 21.68
CA GLU A 80 -7.98 17.87 22.87
C GLU A 80 -7.72 18.69 24.15
N ASN A 81 -6.51 19.24 24.29
CA ASN A 81 -6.17 20.10 25.42
C ASN A 81 -6.97 21.41 25.43
N ARG A 82 -7.25 22.00 24.27
CA ARG A 82 -8.11 23.19 24.15
C ARG A 82 -9.55 22.87 24.53
N ILE A 83 -10.10 21.76 24.05
CA ILE A 83 -11.45 21.30 24.41
C ILE A 83 -11.54 21.08 25.92
N LYS A 84 -10.59 20.36 26.52
CA LYS A 84 -10.57 20.09 27.96
C LYS A 84 -10.51 21.37 28.82
N LYS A 85 -9.82 22.41 28.34
CA LYS A 85 -9.81 23.73 29.00
C LYS A 85 -11.15 24.47 28.88
N LEU A 86 -11.90 24.24 27.81
CA LEU A 86 -13.22 24.84 27.58
C LEU A 86 -14.33 24.09 28.32
N GLU A 87 -14.24 22.77 28.44
CA GLU A 87 -15.20 21.93 29.16
C GLU A 87 -15.03 21.99 30.70
N ASN A 88 -13.83 22.31 31.20
CA ASN A 88 -13.58 22.54 32.62
C ASN A 88 -14.01 23.96 33.10
N LYS A 89 -14.84 24.65 32.35
CA LYS A 89 -15.34 26.00 32.65
C LYS A 89 -16.85 26.01 32.64
#